data_AF-A0A2A2QNB5-F1
#
_entry.id   AF-A0A2A2QNB5-F1
#
_cell.length_a   1.000
_cell.length_b   1.000
_cell.length_c   1.000
_cell.angle_alpha   90.00
_cell.angle_beta   90.00
_cell.angle_gamma   90.00
#
_symmetry.space_group_name_H-M   'P 1'
#
loop_
_entity.id
_entity.type
_entity.pdbx_description
1 polymer ?
#
loop_
_entity_poly.entity_id
_entity_poly.type
_entity_poly.pdbx_seq_one_letter_code
_entity_poly.pdbx_strand_id
1 'polypeptide(L)'
;MKTTLFLLVIALLALPQSACRKRNDAAKPAPANAAPEPLDLPKLNAKIREFTEAFGKPPATLQEMVDKKFIPSLPQPPAGRTLHYDPKAAQAQLQ
;
A
#
# COMPACT_ATOMS: atom_id res chain seq x y z
N MET A 1 21.69 -53.38 -10.31
CA MET A 1 20.72 -52.50 -11.00
C MET A 1 20.35 -51.32 -10.09
N LYS A 2 21.31 -50.44 -9.78
CA LYS A 2 21.16 -49.37 -8.75
C LYS A 2 21.71 -48.01 -9.18
N THR A 3 22.30 -47.92 -10.38
CA THR A 3 22.98 -46.72 -10.89
C THR A 3 22.08 -45.85 -11.77
N THR A 4 20.97 -46.37 -12.29
CA THR A 4 20.05 -45.62 -13.16
C THR A 4 19.04 -44.75 -12.41
N LEU A 5 18.80 -45.01 -11.12
CA LEU A 5 17.86 -44.22 -10.32
C LEU A 5 18.45 -42.87 -9.86
N PHE A 6 19.78 -42.79 -9.71
CA PHE A 6 20.44 -41.57 -9.22
C PHE A 6 20.49 -40.43 -10.25
N LEU A 7 20.43 -40.75 -11.54
CA LEU A 7 20.52 -39.74 -12.60
C LEU A 7 19.20 -38.98 -12.84
N LEU A 8 18.05 -39.50 -12.42
CA LEU A 8 16.77 -38.84 -12.64
C LEU A 8 16.42 -37.81 -11.54
N VAL A 9 17.02 -37.95 -10.34
CA VAL A 9 16.85 -37.00 -9.23
C VAL A 9 17.61 -35.69 -9.47
N ILE A 10 18.74 -35.74 -10.18
CA ILE A 10 19.57 -34.55 -10.46
C ILE A 10 18.92 -33.65 -11.52
N ALA A 11 18.09 -34.20 -12.42
CA ALA A 11 17.44 -33.45 -13.49
C ALA A 11 16.23 -32.59 -13.03
N LEU A 12 15.71 -32.80 -11.82
CA LEU A 12 14.59 -32.03 -11.26
C LEU A 12 15.04 -30.81 -10.41
N LEU A 13 16.34 -30.61 -10.21
CA LEU A 13 16.89 -29.51 -9.41
C LEU A 13 17.27 -28.26 -10.22
N ALA A 14 17.05 -28.26 -11.54
CA ALA A 14 17.33 -27.12 -12.42
C ALA A 14 16.08 -26.28 -12.73
N LEU A 15 15.27 -25.95 -11.70
CA LEU A 15 14.33 -24.83 -11.79
C LEU A 15 15.11 -23.54 -11.53
N PRO A 16 15.31 -22.65 -12.52
CA PRO A 16 15.80 -21.30 -12.24
C PRO A 16 14.71 -20.53 -11.48
N GLN A 17 14.69 -20.71 -10.16
CA GLN A 17 14.08 -19.76 -9.24
C GLN A 17 15.01 -18.54 -9.17
N SER A 18 14.83 -17.63 -10.10
CA SER A 18 15.28 -16.26 -9.94
C SER A 18 14.21 -15.36 -10.52
N ALA A 19 13.10 -15.38 -9.78
CA ALA A 19 12.17 -14.27 -9.74
C ALA A 19 12.99 -12.99 -9.63
N CYS A 20 12.94 -12.16 -10.67
CA CYS A 20 13.17 -10.73 -10.56
C CYS A 20 12.14 -10.20 -9.55
N ARG A 21 12.46 -10.30 -8.26
CA ARG A 21 11.84 -9.50 -7.23
C ARG A 21 12.24 -8.07 -7.59
N LYS A 22 11.35 -7.43 -8.35
CA LYS A 22 11.30 -5.99 -8.54
C LYS A 22 11.18 -5.40 -7.14
N ARG A 23 12.34 -5.13 -6.56
CA ARG A 23 12.50 -4.44 -5.29
C ARG A 23 12.00 -3.03 -5.59
N ASN A 24 10.72 -2.80 -5.34
CA ASN A 24 10.20 -1.46 -5.17
C ASN A 24 10.81 -0.93 -3.87
N ASP A 25 12.10 -0.59 -3.90
CA ASP A 25 12.66 0.40 -3.00
C ASP A 25 11.99 1.73 -3.38
N ALA A 26 10.82 1.97 -2.79
CA ALA A 26 10.21 3.29 -2.72
C ALA A 26 9.71 3.51 -1.30
N ALA A 27 10.53 3.17 -0.31
CA ALA A 27 10.54 3.94 0.94
C ALA A 27 11.15 5.31 0.61
N LYS A 28 10.37 6.14 -0.10
CA LYS A 28 10.62 7.59 -0.13
C LYS A 28 10.60 8.02 1.33
N PRO A 29 11.71 8.54 1.89
CA PRO A 29 11.68 9.07 3.23
C PRO A 29 10.60 10.15 3.25
N ALA A 30 9.53 9.92 4.02
CA ALA A 30 8.54 10.93 4.27
C ALA A 30 9.29 12.12 4.89
N PRO A 31 9.32 13.30 4.25
CA PRO A 31 10.02 14.43 4.81
C PRO A 31 9.35 14.78 6.15
N ALA A 32 10.14 14.80 7.21
CA ALA A 32 9.73 15.07 8.58
C ALA A 32 9.24 16.52 8.82
N ASN A 33 9.02 17.30 7.76
CA ASN A 33 8.46 18.65 7.76
C ASN A 33 7.36 18.73 6.68
N ALA A 34 6.27 17.98 6.84
CA ALA A 34 5.16 18.00 5.90
C ALA A 34 4.32 19.27 6.15
N ALA A 35 4.62 20.35 5.42
CA ALA A 35 3.60 21.32 5.08
C ALA A 35 2.36 20.57 4.56
N PRO A 36 1.12 21.06 4.77
CA PRO A 36 -0.07 20.40 4.26
C PRO A 36 0.08 20.21 2.75
N GLU A 37 0.39 18.98 2.34
CA GLU A 37 0.55 18.67 0.93
C GLU A 37 -0.81 18.90 0.24
N PRO A 38 -0.80 19.41 -1.00
CA PRO A 38 -2.02 19.55 -1.77
C PRO A 38 -2.73 18.19 -1.84
N LEU A 39 -4.04 18.20 -1.66
CA LEU A 39 -4.84 16.98 -1.68
C LEU A 39 -4.67 16.19 -2.99
N ASP A 40 -4.04 15.04 -2.86
CA ASP A 40 -3.90 14.03 -3.90
C ASP A 40 -4.86 12.86 -3.58
N LEU A 41 -6.03 12.87 -4.23
CA LEU A 41 -7.08 11.85 -4.05
C LEU A 41 -6.58 10.43 -4.36
N PRO A 42 -5.88 10.15 -5.49
CA PRO A 42 -5.28 8.84 -5.74
C PRO A 42 -4.39 8.36 -4.60
N LYS A 43 -3.51 9.23 -4.08
CA LYS A 43 -2.61 8.89 -2.97
C LYS A 43 -3.37 8.60 -1.67
N LEU A 44 -4.42 9.39 -1.38
CA LEU A 44 -5.27 9.16 -0.21
C LEU A 44 -6.04 7.83 -0.31
N ASN A 45 -6.61 7.53 -1.48
CA ASN A 45 -7.32 6.27 -1.73
C ASN A 45 -6.38 5.05 -1.66
N ALA A 46 -5.14 5.18 -2.14
CA ALA A 46 -4.12 4.16 -1.94
C ALA A 46 -3.86 3.90 -0.45
N LYS A 47 -3.75 4.95 0.37
CA LYS A 47 -3.57 4.81 1.82
C LYS A 47 -4.77 4.20 2.52
N ILE A 48 -5.99 4.51 2.10
CA ILE A 48 -7.20 3.88 2.66
C ILE A 48 -7.21 2.37 2.36
N ARG A 49 -6.80 1.97 1.16
CA ARG A 49 -6.64 0.54 0.82
C ARG A 49 -5.57 -0.12 1.67
N GLU A 50 -4.39 0.49 1.80
CA GLU A 50 -3.32 -0.04 2.65
C GLU A 50 -3.77 -0.18 4.12
N PHE A 51 -4.53 0.79 4.65
CA PHE A 51 -5.12 0.70 5.99
C PHE A 51 -6.09 -0.49 6.10
N THR A 52 -6.92 -0.67 5.10
CA THR A 52 -7.89 -1.78 5.05
C THR A 52 -7.20 -3.14 5.03
N GLU A 53 -6.12 -3.26 4.26
CA GLU A 53 -5.28 -4.46 4.20
C GLU A 53 -4.56 -4.73 5.53
N ALA A 54 -4.10 -3.67 6.22
CA ALA A 54 -3.38 -3.79 7.49
C ALA A 54 -4.29 -4.13 8.69
N PHE A 55 -5.49 -3.53 8.76
CA PHE A 55 -6.41 -3.67 9.90
C PHE A 55 -7.60 -4.61 9.62
N GLY A 56 -7.71 -5.12 8.39
CA GLY A 56 -8.80 -6.00 7.95
C GLY A 56 -10.15 -5.30 7.79
N LYS A 57 -10.21 -3.97 7.95
CA LYS A 57 -11.42 -3.17 7.82
C LYS A 57 -11.08 -1.75 7.33
N PRO A 58 -11.95 -1.12 6.53
CA PRO A 58 -11.75 0.26 6.14
C PRO A 58 -11.87 1.19 7.36
N PRO A 59 -11.17 2.34 7.34
CA PRO A 59 -11.31 3.32 8.41
C PRO A 59 -12.74 3.86 8.42
N ALA A 60 -13.31 4.08 9.60
CA ALA A 60 -14.63 4.67 9.73
C ALA A 60 -14.63 6.16 9.33
N THR A 61 -13.51 6.83 9.57
CA THR A 61 -13.27 8.22 9.18
C THR A 61 -11.82 8.40 8.75
N LEU A 62 -11.54 9.41 7.91
CA LEU A 62 -10.14 9.73 7.56
C LEU A 62 -9.32 10.11 8.81
N GLN A 63 -9.97 10.69 9.82
CA GLN A 63 -9.34 11.04 11.09
C GLN A 63 -8.79 9.80 11.82
N GLU A 64 -9.46 8.65 11.72
CA GLU A 64 -8.99 7.38 12.32
C GLU A 64 -7.60 7.00 11.79
N MET A 65 -7.29 7.29 10.53
CA MET A 65 -5.97 7.03 9.97
C MET A 65 -4.89 7.91 10.61
N VAL A 66 -5.23 9.14 11.01
CA VAL A 66 -4.33 10.04 11.75
C VAL A 66 -4.16 9.57 13.19
N ASP A 67 -5.26 9.17 13.85
CA ASP A 67 -5.25 8.71 15.24
C ASP A 67 -4.44 7.42 15.40
N LYS A 68 -4.55 6.51 14.42
CA LYS A 68 -3.74 5.28 14.32
C LYS A 68 -2.31 5.54 13.87
N LYS A 69 -1.92 6.80 13.65
CA LYS A 69 -0.60 7.22 13.12
C LYS A 69 -0.25 6.55 11.78
N PHE A 70 -1.27 6.16 11.01
CA PHE A 70 -1.10 5.58 9.68
C PHE A 70 -0.71 6.64 8.66
N ILE A 71 -1.24 7.86 8.83
CA ILE A 71 -0.82 9.07 8.13
C ILE A 71 -0.51 10.16 9.17
N PRO A 72 0.44 11.08 8.88
CA PRO A 72 0.84 12.12 9.82
C PRO A 72 -0.27 13.17 10.02
N SER A 73 -0.99 13.52 8.97
CA SER A 73 -2.08 14.49 8.96
C SER A 73 -2.98 14.27 7.75
N LEU A 74 -4.18 14.84 7.77
CA LEU A 74 -5.05 14.86 6.61
C LEU A 74 -4.53 15.82 5.53
N PRO A 75 -4.56 15.43 4.25
CA PRO A 75 -4.29 16.34 3.15
C PRO A 75 -5.33 17.47 3.12
N GLN A 76 -4.87 18.69 2.82
CA GLN A 76 -5.76 19.85 2.80
C GLN A 76 -6.46 19.95 1.43
N PRO A 77 -7.81 19.97 1.38
CA PRO A 77 -8.52 20.14 0.13
C PRO A 77 -8.25 21.52 -0.49
N PRO A 78 -8.28 21.65 -1.83
CA PRO A 78 -8.16 22.94 -2.48
C PRO A 78 -9.32 23.88 -2.08
N ALA A 79 -9.07 25.19 -2.15
CA ALA A 79 -10.03 26.20 -1.75
C ALA A 79 -11.37 26.05 -2.50
N GLY A 80 -12.48 26.04 -1.75
CA GLY A 80 -13.83 25.90 -2.30
C GLY A 80 -14.28 24.46 -2.60
N ARG A 81 -13.47 23.45 -2.26
CA ARG A 81 -13.85 22.03 -2.33
C ARG A 81 -13.88 21.39 -0.95
N THR A 82 -14.77 20.42 -0.76
CA THR A 82 -14.85 19.65 0.48
C THR A 82 -14.40 18.22 0.24
N LEU A 83 -13.53 17.70 1.11
CA LEU A 83 -13.15 16.29 1.08
C LEU A 83 -14.26 15.46 1.74
N HIS A 84 -14.91 14.63 0.95
CA HIS A 84 -15.93 13.68 1.40
C HIS A 84 -15.33 12.26 1.41
N TYR A 85 -15.61 11.50 2.46
CA TYR A 85 -15.15 10.12 2.59
C TYR A 85 -16.34 9.18 2.79
N ASP A 86 -16.40 8.12 1.98
CA ASP A 86 -17.39 7.06 2.11
C ASP A 86 -16.72 5.80 2.69
N PRO A 87 -17.05 5.39 3.94
CA PRO A 87 -16.49 4.19 4.57
C PRO A 87 -17.00 2.89 3.95
N LYS A 88 -18.14 2.88 3.25
CA LYS A 88 -18.65 1.69 2.55
C LYS A 88 -17.90 1.46 1.25
N ALA A 89 -17.63 2.54 0.52
CA ALA A 89 -16.83 2.49 -0.70
C ALA A 89 -15.32 2.46 -0.43
N ALA A 90 -14.88 2.75 0.81
CA ALA A 90 -13.49 2.94 1.21
C ALA A 90 -12.77 3.94 0.29
N GLN A 91 -13.46 5.05 -0.05
CA GLN A 91 -12.98 6.02 -1.02
C GLN A 91 -13.24 7.45 -0.54
N ALA A 92 -12.25 8.31 -0.77
CA ALA A 92 -12.33 9.74 -0.61
C ALA A 92 -12.54 10.43 -1.96
N GLN A 93 -13.36 11.48 -1.97
CA GLN A 93 -13.79 12.22 -3.14
C GLN A 93 -13.83 13.71 -2.81
N LEU A 94 -13.58 14.56 -3.81
CA LEU A 94 -13.82 15.99 -3.68
C LEU A 94 -15.23 16.32 -4.16
N GLN A 95 -15.97 17.07 -3.35
CA GLN A 95 -17.21 17.73 -3.74
C GLN A 95 -16.97 19.22 -3.97
#